data_AF-A0A522BUX5-F1
#
_entry.id   AF-A0A522BUX5-F1
#
_cell.length_a   1.000
_cell.length_b   1.000
_cell.length_c   1.000
_cell.angle_alpha   90.00
_cell.angle_beta   90.00
_cell.angle_gamma   90.00
#
_symmetry.space_group_name_H-M   'P 1'
#
loop_
_entity.id
_entity.type
_entity.pdbx_description
1 polymer ?
#
loop_
_entity_poly.entity_id
_entity_poly.type
_entity_poly.pdbx_seq_one_letter_code
_entity_poly.pdbx_strand_id
1 'polypeptide(L)'
;LHLDGLADSSDGLLPAMPVERRFDAMSDPRVGAFGAIAVAVVVVVRLAGFASAAASATAIAGLWCASRSAAAVVALTVPYARAHGLASAFVPAGRDVRRAAVVAGTGLLLAVPLVLVDRPAAGITALAVQLGVIAGVTAFAVRRIGGYTGDVLGASIVLGETAGLLALAARW
;
A
#
# COMPACT_ATOMS: atom_id res chain seq x y z
N LEU A 1 -0.98 -8.73 -9.40
CA LEU A 1 -1.34 -8.92 -7.99
C LEU A 1 -1.22 -7.66 -7.13
N HIS A 2 -0.70 -6.53 -7.63
CA HIS A 2 -0.88 -5.24 -6.91
C HIS A 2 -1.44 -4.11 -7.79
N LEU A 3 -1.15 -4.09 -9.10
CA LEU A 3 -1.67 -3.06 -10.03
C LEU A 3 -3.14 -3.28 -10.40
N ASP A 4 -3.56 -4.55 -10.50
CA ASP A 4 -4.96 -4.99 -10.49
C ASP A 4 -5.68 -4.46 -9.25
N GLY A 5 -5.12 -4.71 -8.06
CA GLY A 5 -5.70 -4.18 -6.81
C GLY A 5 -5.79 -2.65 -6.77
N LEU A 6 -4.81 -1.94 -7.36
CA LEU A 6 -4.86 -0.48 -7.52
C LEU A 6 -6.00 -0.05 -8.46
N ALA A 7 -6.16 -0.72 -9.60
CA ALA A 7 -7.23 -0.42 -10.55
C ALA A 7 -8.60 -0.60 -9.89
N ASP A 8 -8.84 -1.79 -9.34
CA ASP A 8 -10.12 -2.16 -8.72
C ASP A 8 -10.43 -1.25 -7.54
N SER A 9 -9.45 -0.98 -6.67
CA SER A 9 -9.62 -0.05 -5.54
C SER A 9 -9.90 1.37 -6.00
N SER A 10 -9.30 1.83 -7.10
CA SER A 10 -9.52 3.18 -7.61
C SER A 10 -10.94 3.32 -8.17
N ASP A 11 -11.39 2.35 -8.96
CA ASP A 11 -12.75 2.33 -9.51
C ASP A 11 -13.83 2.14 -8.42
N GLY A 12 -13.51 1.39 -7.36
CA GLY A 12 -14.42 1.17 -6.23
C GLY A 12 -14.46 2.31 -5.20
N LEU A 13 -13.33 2.95 -4.89
CA LEU A 13 -13.21 3.87 -3.75
C LEU A 13 -13.30 5.36 -4.13
N LEU A 14 -12.81 5.73 -5.31
CA LEU A 14 -12.76 7.15 -5.72
C LEU A 14 -14.12 7.71 -6.11
N PRO A 15 -14.98 7.03 -6.90
CA PRO A 15 -16.25 7.62 -7.30
C PRO A 15 -17.21 7.83 -6.12
N ALA A 16 -18.07 8.83 -6.26
CA ALA A 16 -19.17 9.09 -5.33
C ALA A 16 -20.32 8.11 -5.60
N MET A 17 -20.36 7.02 -4.82
CA MET A 17 -21.41 6.00 -4.90
C MET A 17 -21.71 5.38 -3.52
N PRO A 18 -22.89 4.75 -3.34
CA PRO A 18 -23.22 3.98 -2.13
C PRO A 18 -22.23 2.84 -1.88
N VAL A 19 -22.11 2.39 -0.63
CA VAL A 19 -21.12 1.37 -0.21
C VAL A 19 -21.32 0.05 -0.96
N GLU A 20 -22.58 -0.33 -1.19
CA GLU A 20 -22.98 -1.58 -1.83
C GLU A 20 -22.42 -1.65 -3.25
N ARG A 21 -22.52 -0.54 -3.99
CA ARG A 21 -22.04 -0.46 -5.39
C ARG A 21 -20.53 -0.43 -5.51
N ARG A 22 -19.79 -0.12 -4.43
CA ARG A 22 -18.32 -0.12 -4.44
C ARG A 22 -17.78 -1.53 -4.63
N PHE A 23 -18.37 -2.51 -3.93
CA PHE A 23 -17.94 -3.90 -4.04
C PHE A 23 -18.26 -4.50 -5.41
N ASP A 24 -19.37 -4.08 -6.02
CA ASP A 24 -19.71 -4.44 -7.39
C ASP A 24 -18.66 -3.88 -8.37
N ALA A 25 -18.31 -2.60 -8.23
CA ALA A 25 -17.29 -1.95 -9.06
C ALA A 25 -15.91 -2.61 -8.91
N MET A 26 -15.50 -2.96 -7.68
CA MET A 26 -14.23 -3.66 -7.41
C MET A 26 -14.24 -5.13 -7.87
N SER A 27 -15.39 -5.68 -8.24
CA SER A 27 -15.49 -7.06 -8.73
C SER A 27 -15.82 -7.12 -10.23
N ASP A 28 -15.98 -5.97 -10.90
CA ASP A 28 -16.18 -5.90 -12.35
C ASP A 28 -14.84 -6.24 -13.03
N PRO A 29 -14.80 -7.22 -13.95
CA PRO A 29 -13.58 -7.56 -14.67
C PRO A 29 -13.10 -6.44 -15.63
N ARG A 30 -13.91 -5.41 -15.89
CA ARG A 30 -13.57 -4.28 -16.74
C ARG A 30 -12.92 -3.18 -15.91
N VAL A 31 -11.81 -2.65 -16.42
CA VAL A 31 -11.14 -1.49 -15.83
C VAL A 31 -11.93 -0.22 -16.14
N GLY A 32 -12.29 0.53 -15.11
CA GLY A 32 -12.93 1.83 -15.22
C GLY A 32 -11.92 2.96 -15.43
N ALA A 33 -12.45 4.18 -15.61
CA ALA A 33 -11.62 5.34 -15.89
C ALA A 33 -10.67 5.69 -14.73
N PHE A 34 -11.11 5.52 -13.48
CA PHE A 34 -10.29 5.84 -12.32
C PHE A 34 -9.15 4.83 -12.17
N GLY A 35 -9.42 3.54 -12.36
CA GLY A 35 -8.41 2.49 -12.34
C GLY A 35 -7.37 2.67 -13.44
N ALA A 36 -7.81 2.93 -14.68
CA ALA A 36 -6.91 3.17 -15.80
C ALA A 36 -5.98 4.38 -15.56
N ILE A 37 -6.53 5.51 -15.10
CA ILE A 37 -5.74 6.71 -14.80
C ILE A 37 -4.77 6.46 -13.64
N ALA A 38 -5.22 5.83 -12.55
CA ALA A 38 -4.37 5.56 -11.40
C ALA A 38 -3.18 4.66 -11.76
N VAL A 39 -3.41 3.59 -12.51
CA VAL A 39 -2.34 2.70 -12.99
C VAL A 39 -1.39 3.44 -13.91
N ALA A 40 -1.89 4.21 -14.88
CA ALA A 40 -1.06 4.98 -15.79
C ALA A 40 -0.15 5.97 -15.03
N VAL A 41 -0.71 6.73 -14.09
CA VAL A 41 0.05 7.67 -13.26
C VAL A 41 1.13 6.94 -12.45
N VAL A 42 0.78 5.85 -11.78
CA VAL A 42 1.74 5.09 -10.97
C VAL A 42 2.88 4.53 -11.81
N VAL A 43 2.59 3.98 -13.00
CA VAL A 43 3.62 3.44 -13.89
C VAL A 43 4.57 4.55 -14.34
N VAL A 44 4.04 5.68 -14.80
CA VAL A 44 4.86 6.84 -15.22
C VAL A 44 5.74 7.35 -14.07
N VAL A 45 5.16 7.49 -12.88
CA VAL A 45 5.88 7.96 -11.69
C VAL A 45 6.98 6.99 -11.27
N ARG A 46 6.71 5.68 -11.26
CA ARG A 46 7.74 4.67 -10.94
C ARG A 46 8.87 4.68 -11.96
N LEU A 47 8.55 4.77 -13.24
CA LEU A 47 9.57 4.88 -14.30
C LEU A 47 10.46 6.12 -14.10
N ALA A 48 9.85 7.28 -13.82
CA ALA A 48 10.60 8.50 -13.52
C ALA A 48 11.47 8.36 -12.26
N GLY A 49 10.93 7.75 -11.20
CA GLY A 49 11.65 7.48 -9.95
C GLY A 49 12.88 6.59 -10.17
N PHE A 50 12.74 5.48 -10.90
CA PHE A 50 13.86 4.60 -11.21
C PHE A 50 14.89 5.25 -12.15
N ALA A 51 14.44 6.05 -13.12
CA ALA A 51 15.33 6.75 -14.04
C ALA A 51 16.20 7.83 -13.37
N SER A 52 15.80 8.32 -12.18
CA SER A 52 16.56 9.36 -11.46
C SER A 52 17.95 8.92 -10.97
N ALA A 53 18.22 7.60 -10.94
CA ALA A 53 19.44 6.97 -10.42
C ALA A 53 19.85 7.39 -8.99
N ALA A 54 18.94 8.03 -8.24
CA ALA A 54 19.20 8.52 -6.90
C ALA A 54 18.90 7.49 -5.80
N ALA A 55 18.12 6.45 -6.12
CA ALA A 55 17.76 5.39 -5.19
C ALA A 55 18.67 4.16 -5.37
N SER A 56 19.37 3.77 -4.31
CA SER A 56 20.14 2.52 -4.28
C SER A 56 19.22 1.30 -4.19
N ALA A 57 19.68 0.17 -4.72
CA ALA A 57 18.96 -1.10 -4.64
C ALA A 57 18.69 -1.52 -3.18
N THR A 58 19.61 -1.20 -2.27
CA THR A 58 19.50 -1.41 -0.83
C THR A 58 18.35 -0.62 -0.22
N ALA A 59 18.25 0.69 -0.51
CA ALA A 59 17.16 1.52 -0.02
C ALA A 59 15.79 1.04 -0.55
N ILE A 60 15.72 0.65 -1.84
CA ILE A 60 14.51 0.09 -2.44
C ILE A 60 14.12 -1.23 -1.75
N ALA A 61 15.08 -2.11 -1.45
CA ALA A 61 14.82 -3.34 -0.72
C ALA A 61 14.27 -3.06 0.70
N GLY A 62 14.80 -2.03 1.38
CA GLY A 62 14.28 -1.57 2.67
C GLY A 62 12.82 -1.11 2.58
N LEU A 63 12.48 -0.31 1.57
CA LEU A 63 11.10 0.11 1.32
C LEU A 63 10.16 -1.07 1.04
N TRP A 64 10.58 -2.05 0.22
CA TRP A 64 9.78 -3.25 -0.02
C TRP A 64 9.59 -4.13 1.21
N CYS A 65 10.61 -4.24 2.07
CA CYS A 65 10.45 -4.93 3.35
C CYS A 65 9.40 -4.23 4.22
N ALA A 66 9.50 -2.90 4.33
CA ALA A 66 8.55 -2.09 5.09
C ALA A 66 7.11 -2.17 4.54
N SER A 67 6.92 -2.20 3.21
CA SER A 67 5.59 -2.24 2.60
C SER A 67 4.86 -3.54 2.94
N ARG A 68 5.58 -4.66 2.93
CA ARG A 68 5.02 -5.99 3.27
C ARG A 68 4.70 -6.10 4.76
N SER A 69 5.57 -5.63 5.63
CA SER A 69 5.29 -5.62 7.07
C SER A 69 4.12 -4.70 7.40
N ALA A 70 4.03 -3.53 6.78
CA ALA A 70 2.90 -2.62 6.96
C ALA A 70 1.58 -3.24 6.48
N ALA A 71 1.59 -3.92 5.32
CA ALA A 71 0.42 -4.63 4.83
C ALA A 71 -0.04 -5.76 5.78
N ALA A 72 0.91 -6.53 6.33
CA ALA A 72 0.60 -7.55 7.33
C ALA A 72 0.05 -6.94 8.62
N VAL A 73 0.56 -5.79 9.07
CA VAL A 73 0.01 -5.05 10.21
C VAL A 73 -1.43 -4.61 9.93
N VAL A 74 -1.72 -4.07 8.75
CA VAL A 74 -3.09 -3.72 8.33
C VAL A 74 -3.99 -4.95 8.41
N ALA A 75 -3.57 -6.08 7.86
CA ALA A 75 -4.34 -7.31 7.87
C ALA A 75 -4.66 -7.84 9.28
N LEU A 76 -3.79 -7.57 10.25
CA LEU A 76 -3.95 -8.00 11.65
C LEU A 76 -4.75 -7.01 12.52
N THR A 77 -4.93 -5.76 12.08
CA THR A 77 -5.46 -4.67 12.93
C THR A 77 -6.70 -3.98 12.36
N VAL A 78 -6.96 -4.11 11.06
CA VAL A 78 -8.09 -3.48 10.38
C VAL A 78 -9.15 -4.54 10.05
N PRO A 79 -10.46 -4.26 10.19
CA PRO A 79 -11.50 -5.20 9.77
C PRO A 79 -11.42 -5.52 8.28
N TYR A 80 -11.60 -6.79 7.92
CA TYR A 80 -11.77 -7.18 6.52
C TYR A 80 -13.19 -6.82 6.05
N ALA A 81 -13.29 -6.12 4.92
CA ALA A 81 -14.53 -5.49 4.49
C ALA A 81 -15.50 -6.42 3.75
N ARG A 82 -15.01 -7.54 3.15
CA ARG A 82 -15.89 -8.49 2.45
C ARG A 82 -16.41 -9.56 3.41
N ALA A 83 -17.71 -9.80 3.40
CA ALA A 83 -18.36 -10.87 4.17
C ALA A 83 -17.94 -12.28 3.69
N HIS A 84 -17.65 -12.43 2.39
CA HIS A 84 -17.25 -13.67 1.76
C HIS A 84 -16.08 -13.44 0.80
N GLY A 85 -15.00 -14.22 0.92
CA GLY A 85 -13.88 -14.21 -0.02
C GLY A 85 -12.81 -15.22 0.33
N LEU A 86 -11.90 -15.54 -0.59
CA LEU A 86 -10.80 -16.50 -0.34
C LEU A 86 -9.95 -16.12 0.90
N ALA A 87 -9.77 -14.83 1.13
CA ALA A 87 -9.05 -14.32 2.29
C ALA A 87 -9.84 -14.44 3.60
N SER A 88 -11.18 -14.51 3.59
CA SER A 88 -11.98 -14.55 4.83
C SER A 88 -11.73 -15.81 5.66
N ALA A 89 -11.21 -16.89 5.05
CA ALA A 89 -10.76 -18.09 5.75
C ALA A 89 -9.42 -17.92 6.49
N PHE A 90 -8.61 -16.93 6.10
CA PHE A 90 -7.26 -16.68 6.63
C PHE A 90 -7.18 -15.41 7.48
N VAL A 91 -8.21 -14.57 7.47
CA VAL A 91 -8.28 -13.36 8.30
C VAL A 91 -8.58 -13.77 9.75
N PRO A 92 -7.74 -13.39 10.72
CA PRO A 92 -8.00 -13.67 12.13
C PRO A 92 -9.35 -13.10 12.58
N ALA A 93 -10.06 -13.82 13.43
CA ALA A 93 -11.25 -13.30 14.10
C ALA A 93 -10.83 -12.16 15.06
N GLY A 94 -10.98 -10.92 14.61
CA GLY A 94 -10.66 -9.73 15.40
C GLY A 94 -9.21 -9.25 15.27
N ARG A 95 -8.86 -8.23 16.08
CA ARG A 95 -7.55 -7.56 16.04
C ARG A 95 -6.51 -8.33 16.85
N ASP A 96 -5.38 -8.67 16.25
CA ASP A 96 -4.24 -9.31 16.92
C ASP A 96 -3.07 -8.32 17.06
N VAL A 97 -3.21 -7.41 18.03
CA VAL A 97 -2.26 -6.32 18.27
C VAL A 97 -0.87 -6.83 18.64
N ARG A 98 -0.78 -7.97 19.35
CA ARG A 98 0.51 -8.54 19.75
C ARG A 98 1.27 -9.06 18.53
N ARG A 99 0.62 -9.84 17.66
CA ARG A 99 1.27 -10.28 16.41
C ARG A 99 1.58 -9.09 15.51
N ALA A 100 0.70 -8.10 15.43
CA ALA A 100 0.96 -6.89 14.66
C ALA A 100 2.21 -6.15 15.15
N ALA A 101 2.39 -6.00 16.47
CA ALA A 101 3.58 -5.37 17.04
C ALA A 101 4.87 -6.16 16.72
N VAL A 102 4.83 -7.50 16.78
CA VAL A 102 5.97 -8.34 16.40
C VAL A 102 6.31 -8.17 14.92
N VAL A 103 5.30 -8.21 14.03
CA VAL A 103 5.49 -8.04 12.58
C VAL A 103 5.99 -6.63 12.23
N ALA A 104 5.48 -5.61 12.91
CA ALA A 104 5.95 -4.24 12.76
C ALA A 104 7.41 -4.11 13.21
N GLY A 105 7.74 -4.67 14.38
CA GLY A 105 9.09 -4.63 14.94
C GLY A 105 10.11 -5.36 14.07
N THR A 106 9.80 -6.58 13.62
CA THR A 106 10.68 -7.33 12.72
C THR A 106 10.81 -6.66 11.35
N GLY A 107 9.73 -6.11 10.81
CA GLY A 107 9.73 -5.34 9.58
C GLY A 107 10.64 -4.11 9.65
N LEU A 108 10.51 -3.31 10.71
CA LEU A 108 11.34 -2.13 10.92
C LEU A 108 12.80 -2.50 11.19
N LEU A 109 13.06 -3.57 11.95
CA LEU A 109 14.41 -4.05 12.22
C LEU A 109 15.14 -4.43 10.92
N LEU A 110 14.44 -4.99 9.94
CA LEU A 110 15.00 -5.33 8.63
C LEU A 110 15.06 -4.14 7.67
N ALA A 111 14.03 -3.29 7.65
CA ALA A 111 13.91 -2.19 6.70
C ALA A 111 14.81 -0.99 7.04
N VAL A 112 14.92 -0.62 8.31
CA VAL A 112 15.62 0.60 8.75
C VAL A 112 17.11 0.57 8.38
N PRO A 113 17.88 -0.50 8.68
CA PRO A 113 19.29 -0.54 8.28
C PRO A 113 19.50 -0.37 6.78
N LEU A 114 18.60 -0.95 5.97
CA LEU A 114 18.69 -0.92 4.50
C LEU A 114 18.46 0.47 3.91
N VAL A 115 17.53 1.25 4.46
CA VAL A 115 17.26 2.63 3.99
C VAL A 115 18.30 3.63 4.48
N LEU A 116 19.06 3.30 5.53
CA LEU A 116 20.05 4.20 6.13
C LEU A 116 21.47 4.08 5.53
N VAL A 117 21.72 3.11 4.65
CA VAL A 117 23.07 2.82 4.12
C VAL A 117 23.69 4.02 3.40
N ASP A 118 22.97 4.61 2.44
CA ASP A 118 23.56 5.59 1.50
C ASP A 118 23.18 7.03 1.86
N ARG A 119 21.88 7.32 2.01
CA ARG A 119 21.35 8.65 2.31
C ARG A 119 20.36 8.58 3.48
N PRO A 120 20.83 8.61 4.75
CA PRO A 120 19.98 8.33 5.91
C PRO A 120 18.80 9.29 6.05
N ALA A 121 18.99 10.59 5.81
CA ALA A 121 17.89 11.56 5.86
C ALA A 121 16.82 11.26 4.79
N ALA A 122 17.24 11.01 3.54
CA ALA A 122 16.32 10.67 2.45
C ALA A 122 15.62 9.32 2.69
N GLY A 123 16.34 8.33 3.22
CA GLY A 123 15.80 7.02 3.59
C GLY A 123 14.73 7.09 4.67
N ILE A 124 14.97 7.89 5.74
CA ILE A 124 13.98 8.12 6.80
C ILE A 124 12.74 8.83 6.23
N THR A 125 12.93 9.88 5.44
CA THR A 125 11.82 10.61 4.80
C THR A 125 11.01 9.68 3.90
N ALA A 126 11.67 8.85 3.09
CA ALA A 126 11.01 7.92 2.21
C ALA A 126 10.21 6.85 2.95
N LEU A 127 10.78 6.29 4.02
CA LEU A 127 10.08 5.33 4.87
C LEU A 127 8.86 5.98 5.54
N ALA A 128 9.00 7.19 6.06
CA ALA A 128 7.90 7.92 6.69
C ALA A 128 6.78 8.24 5.69
N VAL A 129 7.12 8.73 4.49
CA VAL A 129 6.16 9.01 3.41
C VAL A 129 5.43 7.74 2.98
N GLN A 130 6.16 6.64 2.77
CA GLN A 130 5.56 5.35 2.40
C GLN A 130 4.55 4.88 3.45
N LEU A 131 4.95 4.83 4.73
CA LEU A 131 4.08 4.39 5.81
C LEU A 131 2.86 5.31 5.97
N GLY A 132 3.06 6.63 5.81
CA GLY A 132 1.99 7.61 5.81
C GLY A 132 0.97 7.39 4.68
N VAL A 133 1.43 7.08 3.47
CA VAL A 133 0.55 6.76 2.33
C VAL A 133 -0.20 5.45 2.55
N ILE A 134 0.46 4.39 3.04
CA ILE A 134 -0.20 3.12 3.36
C ILE A 134 -1.31 3.34 4.40
N ALA A 135 -1.00 4.08 5.47
CA ALA A 135 -1.97 4.44 6.50
C ALA A 135 -3.12 5.29 5.95
N GLY A 136 -2.82 6.25 5.08
CA GLY A 136 -3.81 7.11 4.43
C GLY A 136 -4.78 6.35 3.52
N VAL A 137 -4.26 5.47 2.66
CA VAL A 137 -5.08 4.59 1.79
C VAL A 137 -5.95 3.66 2.63
N THR A 138 -5.38 3.08 3.69
CA THR A 138 -6.11 2.20 4.60
C THR A 138 -7.23 2.95 5.32
N ALA A 139 -6.93 4.13 5.87
CA ALA A 139 -7.93 4.96 6.54
C ALA A 139 -9.02 5.43 5.57
N PHE A 140 -8.67 5.73 4.32
CA PHE A 140 -9.63 6.05 3.28
C PHE A 140 -10.55 4.86 2.99
N ALA A 141 -10.01 3.65 2.81
CA ALA A 141 -10.82 2.46 2.61
C ALA A 141 -11.74 2.17 3.81
N VAL A 142 -11.25 2.29 5.04
CA VAL A 142 -12.08 2.14 6.25
C VAL A 142 -13.26 3.10 6.25
N ARG A 143 -13.07 4.36 5.84
CA ARG A 143 -14.16 5.34 5.73
C ARG A 143 -15.15 5.04 4.60
N ARG A 144 -14.73 4.34 3.54
CA ARG A 144 -15.53 4.13 2.33
C ARG A 144 -16.25 2.79 2.28
N ILE A 145 -15.65 1.75 2.85
CA ILE A 145 -16.16 0.38 2.81
C ILE A 145 -16.08 -0.33 4.18
N GLY A 146 -15.72 0.38 5.26
CA GLY A 146 -15.69 -0.17 6.61
C GLY A 146 -14.48 -1.04 6.96
N GLY A 147 -13.50 -1.17 6.05
CA GLY A 147 -12.33 -2.01 6.26
C GLY A 147 -11.37 -2.04 5.08
N TYR A 148 -10.62 -3.14 4.96
CA TYR A 148 -9.74 -3.41 3.81
C TYR A 148 -10.22 -4.62 2.99
N THR A 149 -9.81 -4.68 1.72
CA THR A 149 -9.87 -5.88 0.87
C THR A 149 -8.45 -6.25 0.42
N GLY A 150 -8.28 -7.40 -0.25
CA GLY A 150 -7.01 -7.73 -0.90
C GLY A 150 -6.55 -6.65 -1.89
N ASP A 151 -7.49 -6.09 -2.65
CA ASP A 151 -7.24 -5.03 -3.63
C ASP A 151 -6.75 -3.75 -2.95
N VAL A 152 -7.39 -3.34 -1.85
CA VAL A 152 -6.99 -2.17 -1.07
C VAL A 152 -5.58 -2.35 -0.51
N LEU A 153 -5.28 -3.56 -0.03
CA LEU A 153 -3.96 -3.87 0.50
C LEU A 153 -2.92 -3.76 -0.61
N GLY A 154 -3.21 -4.32 -1.78
CA GLY A 154 -2.39 -4.21 -2.99
C GLY A 154 -2.16 -2.76 -3.42
N ALA A 155 -3.22 -1.96 -3.46
CA ALA A 155 -3.19 -0.54 -3.78
C ALA A 155 -2.34 0.26 -2.78
N SER A 156 -2.48 -0.04 -1.48
CA SER A 156 -1.73 0.63 -0.42
C SER A 156 -0.21 0.38 -0.55
N ILE A 157 0.17 -0.86 -0.86
CA ILE A 157 1.56 -1.25 -1.13
C ILE A 157 2.08 -0.47 -2.35
N VAL A 158 1.34 -0.49 -3.46
CA VAL A 158 1.78 0.15 -4.70
C VAL A 158 1.95 1.65 -4.52
N LEU A 159 0.97 2.33 -3.93
CA LEU A 159 1.02 3.77 -3.71
C LEU A 159 2.10 4.14 -2.68
N GLY A 160 2.22 3.37 -1.60
CA GLY A 160 3.23 3.58 -0.57
C GLY A 160 4.65 3.46 -1.12
N GLU A 161 4.95 2.37 -1.82
CA GLU A 161 6.26 2.16 -2.46
C GLU A 161 6.55 3.23 -3.52
N THR A 162 5.55 3.67 -4.27
CA THR A 162 5.71 4.72 -5.29
C THR A 162 6.06 6.06 -4.64
N ALA A 163 5.38 6.41 -3.55
CA ALA A 163 5.64 7.64 -2.82
C ALA A 163 7.00 7.60 -2.09
N GLY A 164 7.36 6.45 -1.51
CA GLY A 164 8.68 6.23 -0.92
C GLY A 164 9.80 6.33 -1.96
N LEU A 165 9.63 5.73 -3.14
CA LEU A 165 10.57 5.83 -4.25
C LEU A 165 10.74 7.29 -4.70
N LEU A 166 9.66 8.06 -4.82
CA LEU A 166 9.73 9.47 -5.16
C LEU A 166 10.50 10.29 -4.10
N ALA A 167 10.25 10.02 -2.82
CA ALA A 167 10.97 10.67 -1.73
C ALA A 167 12.47 10.31 -1.70
N LEU A 168 12.83 9.07 -2.06
CA LEU A 168 14.23 8.68 -2.26
C LEU A 168 14.87 9.39 -3.46
N ALA A 169 14.11 9.53 -4.55
CA ALA A 169 14.59 10.10 -5.81
C ALA A 169 14.84 11.60 -5.76
N ALA A 170 14.30 12.28 -4.76
CA ALA A 170 14.37 13.71 -4.66
C ALA A 170 15.73 14.22 -4.15
N ARG A 171 16.16 15.34 -4.70
CA ARG A 171 17.51 15.91 -4.53
C ARG A 171 17.51 17.00 -3.48
N TRP A 172 17.32 16.62 -2.22
CA TRP A 172 17.50 17.49 -1.05
C TRP A 172 18.65 17.00 -0.17
#